data_AF-A0A965HPG4-F1
#
_entry.id   AF-A0A965HPG4-F1
#
_cell.length_a   1.000
_cell.length_b   1.000
_cell.length_c   1.000
_cell.angle_alpha   90.00
_cell.angle_beta   90.00
_cell.angle_gamma   90.00
#
_symmetry.space_group_name_H-M   'P 1'
#
loop_
_entity.id
_entity.type
_entity.pdbx_description
1 polymer ?
#
loop_
_entity_poly.entity_id
_entity_poly.type
_entity_poly.pdbx_seq_one_letter_code
_entity_poly.pdbx_strand_id
1 'polypeptide(L)' 'INREGVNFGRIVELMETGANDVLVVRGDRERLIPYIDRVVEAVDLDAKRVRVDWPEDF' A
#
# COMPACT_ATOMS: atom_id res chain seq x y z
N ILE A 1 3.26 -5.38 -1.05
CA ILE A 1 2.87 -6.81 -1.11
C ILE A 1 1.88 -7.10 -0.01
N ASN A 2 0.91 -8.00 -0.20
CA ASN A 2 -0.03 -8.37 0.85
C ASN A 2 0.38 -9.66 1.59
N ARG A 3 -0.45 -10.10 2.56
CA ARG A 3 -0.25 -11.34 3.33
C ARG A 3 -0.23 -12.62 2.48
N GLU A 4 -0.87 -12.60 1.32
CA GLU A 4 -0.88 -13.72 0.36
C GLU A 4 0.32 -13.68 -0.60
N GLY A 5 1.22 -12.70 -0.44
CA GLY A 5 2.39 -12.51 -1.29
C GLY A 5 2.11 -11.78 -2.61
N VAL A 6 0.89 -11.30 -2.82
CA VAL A 6 0.49 -10.57 -4.03
C VAL A 6 1.23 -9.24 -4.10
N ASN A 7 1.79 -8.93 -5.28
CA ASN A 7 2.46 -7.67 -5.54
C ASN A 7 1.54 -6.69 -6.26
N PHE A 8 1.09 -5.66 -5.54
CA PHE A 8 0.23 -4.60 -6.07
C PHE A 8 0.94 -3.58 -6.97
N GLY A 9 2.27 -3.65 -7.09
CA GLY A 9 3.06 -2.73 -7.90
C GLY A 9 3.88 -1.76 -7.06
N ARG A 10 3.99 -0.51 -7.53
CA ARG A 10 4.84 0.51 -6.91
C ARG A 10 4.00 1.64 -6.33
N ILE A 11 4.38 2.10 -5.15
CA ILE A 11 3.87 3.36 -4.59
C ILE A 11 4.38 4.49 -5.48
N VAL A 12 3.45 5.29 -6.02
CA VAL A 12 3.77 6.42 -6.91
C VAL A 12 3.52 7.76 -6.24
N GLU A 13 2.63 7.80 -5.24
CA GLU A 13 2.25 9.01 -4.53
C GLU A 13 1.74 8.68 -3.12
N LEU A 14 1.92 9.61 -2.19
CA LEU A 14 1.25 9.64 -0.90
C LEU A 14 0.31 10.86 -0.93
N MET A 15 -1.00 10.60 -0.91
CA MET A 15 -2.03 11.62 -0.99
C MET A 15 -2.56 11.94 0.40
N GLU A 16 -2.41 13.19 0.83
CA GLU A 16 -2.98 13.69 2.08
C GLU A 16 -4.48 13.99 1.89
N THR A 17 -5.35 13.30 2.63
CA THR A 17 -6.82 13.46 2.51
C THR A 17 -7.44 14.27 3.66
N GLY A 18 -6.62 14.77 4.59
CA GLY A 18 -7.04 15.51 5.79
C GLY A 18 -7.52 14.63 6.96
N ALA A 19 -7.87 13.36 6.71
CA ALA A 19 -8.17 12.37 7.75
C ALA A 19 -7.02 11.37 7.94
N ASN A 20 -6.66 10.65 6.87
CA ASN A 20 -5.50 9.76 6.85
C ASN A 20 -4.81 9.88 5.49
N ASP A 21 -3.51 9.65 5.47
CA ASP A 21 -2.78 9.62 4.21
C ASP A 21 -3.13 8.35 3.43
N VAL A 22 -3.06 8.42 2.11
CA VAL A 22 -3.39 7.32 1.21
C VAL A 22 -2.21 7.06 0.29
N LEU A 23 -1.74 5.81 0.27
CA LEU A 23 -0.77 5.35 -0.71
C LEU A 23 -1.48 5.12 -2.04
N VAL A 24 -1.01 5.80 -3.08
CA VAL A 24 -1.39 5.52 -4.47
C VAL A 24 -0.41 4.48 -5.00
N VAL A 25 -0.92 3.29 -5.29
CA VAL A 25 -0.12 2.17 -5.80
C VAL A 25 -0.53 1.89 -7.24
N ARG A 26 0.45 1.86 -8.15
CA ARG A 26 0.24 1.55 -9.56
C ARG A 26 0.85 0.19 -9.91
N GLY A 27 0.01 -0.72 -10.38
CA GLY A 27 0.37 -2.05 -10.88
C GLY A 27 -0.46 -2.44 -12.10
N ASP A 28 -1.06 -3.62 -12.05
CA ASP A 28 -2.14 -4.09 -12.93
C ASP A 28 -3.35 -3.14 -12.94
N ARG A 29 -3.65 -2.55 -11.79
CA ARG A 29 -4.60 -1.46 -11.62
C ARG A 29 -4.11 -0.48 -10.55
N GLU A 30 -4.73 0.70 -10.52
CA GLU A 30 -4.47 1.68 -9.47
C GLU A 30 -5.22 1.30 -8.20
N ARG A 31 -4.54 1.32 -7.05
CA ARG A 31 -5.12 1.04 -5.74
C ARG A 31 -4.82 2.19 -4.79
N LEU A 32 -5.83 2.57 -4.02
CA LEU A 32 -5.74 3.59 -2.97
C LEU A 32 -5.74 2.89 -1.62
N ILE A 33 -4.55 2.74 -1.03
CA ILE A 33 -4.37 1.98 0.21
C ILE A 33 -4.18 2.97 1.37
N PRO A 34 -5.08 3.00 2.36
CA PRO A 34 -4.94 3.86 3.54
C PRO A 34 -3.61 3.59 4.28
N TYR A 35 -2.86 4.65 4.57
CA TYR A 35 -1.62 4.59 5.33
C TYR A 35 -1.91 4.68 6.84
N ILE A 36 -2.40 3.58 7.41
CA ILE A 36 -2.78 3.46 8.82
C ILE A 36 -2.29 2.12 9.39
N ASP A 37 -2.04 2.06 10.71
CA ASP A 37 -1.44 0.89 11.38
C ASP A 37 -2.20 -0.43 11.14
N ARG A 38 -3.52 -0.37 10.95
CA ARG A 38 -4.35 -1.56 10.67
C ARG A 38 -4.21 -2.10 9.24
N VAL A 39 -3.67 -1.32 8.32
CA VAL A 39 -3.48 -1.70 6.91
C VAL A 39 -2.00 -1.88 6.60
N VAL A 40 -1.12 -1.01 7.10
CA VAL A 40 0.32 -1.06 6.82
C VAL A 40 1.02 -1.80 7.94
N GLU A 41 1.42 -3.03 7.68
CA GLU A 41 2.00 -3.92 8.70
C GLU A 41 3.50 -3.70 8.89
N ALA A 42 4.21 -3.36 7.81
CA ALA A 42 5.64 -3.10 7.86
C ALA A 42 6.11 -2.26 6.67
N VAL A 43 7.08 -1.40 6.94
CA VAL A 43 7.82 -0.64 5.93
C VAL A 43 9.31 -1.01 6.06
N ASP A 44 9.86 -1.57 4.99
CA ASP A 44 11.28 -1.89 4.86
C ASP A 44 11.87 -0.96 3.80
N LEU A 45 12.65 0.03 4.25
CA LEU A 45 13.25 1.04 3.38
C LEU A 45 14.47 0.50 2.61
N ASP A 46 15.22 -0.43 3.20
CA ASP A 46 16.39 -1.04 2.57
C ASP A 46 15.96 -1.92 1.40
N ALA A 47 14.92 -2.73 1.60
CA ALA A 47 14.31 -3.57 0.56
C ALA A 47 13.32 -2.82 -0.34
N LYS A 48 13.04 -1.53 -0.05
CA LYS A 48 12.03 -0.69 -0.71
C LYS A 48 10.67 -1.39 -0.82
N ARG A 49 10.21 -1.96 0.29
CA ARG A 49 9.04 -2.84 0.34
C ARG A 49 8.10 -2.45 1.47
N VAL A 50 6.82 -2.37 1.15
CA VAL A 50 5.74 -2.20 2.13
C VAL A 50 4.88 -3.47 2.16
N ARG A 51 4.65 -4.01 3.35
CA ARG A 51 3.69 -5.09 3.61
C ARG A 51 2.37 -4.49 4.09
N VAL A 52 1.28 -4.92 3.48
CA VAL A 52 -0.06 -4.43 3.80
C VAL A 52 -1.05 -5.57 4.00
N ASP A 53 -2.01 -5.38 4.89
CA ASP A 53 -3.20 -6.21 4.99
C ASP A 53 -4.30 -5.60 4.11
N TRP A 54 -4.25 -5.93 2.81
CA TRP A 54 -5.19 -5.43 1.82
C TRP A 54 -5.58 -6.54 0.83
N PRO A 55 -6.88 -6.74 0.55
CA PRO A 55 -7.34 -7.77 -0.38
C PRO A 55 -7.03 -7.41 -1.84
N GLU A 56 -6.70 -8.41 -2.65
CA GLU A 56 -6.34 -8.22 -4.06
C GLU A 56 -7.50 -7.69 -4.90
N ASP A 57 -8.76 -7.97 -4.53
CA ASP A 57 -9.97 -7.64 -5.28
C ASP A 57 -10.49 -6.20 -5.07
N PHE A 58 -9.87 -5.43 -4.16
CA PHE A 58 -10.28 -4.07 -3.83
C PHE A 58 -9.50 -2.95 -4.54
#